data_AF-A0A392P789-F1
#
_entry.id   AF-A0A392P789-F1
#
_cell.length_a   1.000
_cell.length_b   1.000
_cell.length_c   1.000
_cell.angle_alpha   90.00
_cell.angle_beta   90.00
_cell.angle_gamma   90.00
#
_symmetry.space_group_name_H-M   'P 1'
#
loop_
_entity.id
_entity.type
_entity.pdbx_description
1 polymer ?
#
loop_
_entity_poly.entity_id
_entity_poly.type
_entity_poly.pdbx_seq_one_letter_code
_entity_poly.pdbx_strand_id
1 'polypeptide(L)'
;MVISEQWASYKADDVQKAKFVKDTLLDDTWWDKVNYIIAFTSPIYDVLRRTDTEASCLHLVYDMWDSMIQDVRKAIYKHERKAEVEHSAFHDVVHSRLIARWTKSNTPLHCLAHSLNPRYYSHEWLSEDPNRVCPHQDKEITDER
;
A
#
# COMPACT_ATOMS: atom_id res chain seq x y z
N MET A 1 28.52 14.23 2.84
CA MET A 1 29.27 13.23 3.63
C MET A 1 30.40 12.59 2.83
N VAL A 2 30.15 11.98 1.68
CA VAL A 2 31.18 11.32 0.83
C VAL A 2 31.91 12.26 -0.13
N ILE A 3 31.27 13.39 -0.45
CA ILE A 3 31.79 14.47 -1.30
C ILE A 3 32.49 15.57 -0.48
N SER A 4 32.48 15.46 0.85
CA SER A 4 33.14 16.41 1.75
C SER A 4 34.66 16.22 1.70
N GLU A 5 35.42 17.30 1.86
CA GLU A 5 36.88 17.25 2.04
C GLU A 5 37.28 16.34 3.22
N GLN A 6 36.42 16.29 4.24
CA GLN A 6 36.59 15.44 5.43
C GLN A 6 36.46 13.93 5.11
N TRP A 7 35.94 13.54 3.94
CA TRP A 7 35.90 12.12 3.54
C TRP A 7 37.30 11.49 3.47
N ALA A 8 38.33 12.30 3.19
CA ALA A 8 39.71 11.85 3.15
C ALA A 8 40.23 11.34 4.51
N SER A 9 39.71 11.84 5.64
CA SER A 9 40.08 11.32 6.96
C SER A 9 39.34 10.03 7.31
N TYR A 10 38.11 9.84 6.82
CA TYR A 10 37.30 8.64 7.11
C TYR A 10 37.72 7.40 6.31
N LYS A 11 38.40 7.56 5.17
CA LYS A 11 38.87 6.43 4.33
C LYS A 11 40.17 5.78 4.80
N ALA A 12 40.86 6.36 5.79
CA ALA A 12 42.21 5.95 6.18
C ALA A 12 42.23 4.54 6.80
N ASP A 13 41.14 4.15 7.48
CA ASP A 13 41.03 2.85 8.16
C ASP A 13 40.77 1.69 7.17
N ASP A 14 39.93 1.91 6.14
CA ASP A 14 39.64 0.91 5.10
C ASP A 14 39.31 1.61 3.77
N VAL A 15 40.35 1.72 2.94
CA VAL A 15 40.28 2.42 1.64
C VAL A 15 39.36 1.69 0.66
N GLN A 16 39.32 0.36 0.69
CA GLN A 16 38.51 -0.43 -0.24
C GLN A 16 37.02 -0.28 0.09
N LYS A 17 36.65 -0.40 1.36
CA LYS A 17 35.27 -0.23 1.81
C LYS A 17 34.78 1.20 1.62
N ALA A 18 35.63 2.20 1.91
CA ALA A 18 35.29 3.60 1.66
C ALA A 18 35.09 3.88 0.16
N LYS A 19 35.90 3.27 -0.71
CA LYS A 19 35.70 3.38 -2.16
C LYS A 19 34.37 2.74 -2.58
N PHE A 20 34.07 1.53 -2.13
CA PHE A 20 32.79 0.85 -2.43
C PHE A 20 31.57 1.68 -2.00
N VAL A 21 31.59 2.23 -0.78
CA VAL A 21 30.52 3.11 -0.27
C VAL A 21 30.37 4.35 -1.14
N LYS A 22 31.48 4.97 -1.55
CA LYS A 22 31.45 6.15 -2.42
C LYS A 22 30.88 5.84 -3.79
N ASP A 23 31.36 4.77 -4.41
CA ASP A 23 30.92 4.36 -5.74
C ASP A 23 29.42 3.99 -5.73
N THR A 24 28.95 3.29 -4.68
CA THR A 24 27.53 2.95 -4.52
C THR A 24 26.64 4.18 -4.27
N LEU A 25 27.07 5.10 -3.41
CA LEU A 25 26.27 6.29 -3.09
C LEU A 25 26.20 7.30 -4.23
N LEU A 26 27.14 7.26 -5.17
CA LEU A 26 27.15 8.09 -6.37
C LEU A 26 26.59 7.36 -7.61
N ASP A 27 26.14 6.11 -7.46
CA ASP A 27 25.52 5.35 -8.55
C ASP A 27 24.03 5.68 -8.65
N ASP A 28 23.67 6.44 -9.68
CA ASP A 28 22.28 6.78 -9.98
C ASP A 28 21.41 5.52 -10.24
N THR A 29 21.98 4.49 -10.87
CA THR A 29 21.26 3.23 -11.15
C THR A 29 20.95 2.47 -9.85
N TRP A 30 21.82 2.60 -8.86
CA TRP A 30 21.56 2.04 -7.53
C TRP A 30 20.40 2.77 -6.86
N TRP A 31 20.39 4.10 -6.90
CA TRP A 31 19.30 4.91 -6.34
C TRP A 31 17.97 4.70 -7.06
N ASP A 32 17.96 4.48 -8.38
CA ASP A 32 16.74 4.13 -9.11
C ASP A 32 16.10 2.83 -8.59
N LYS A 33 16.92 1.82 -8.26
CA LYS A 33 16.42 0.57 -7.65
C LYS A 33 15.87 0.82 -6.25
N VAL A 34 16.53 1.66 -5.45
CA VAL A 34 16.05 2.02 -4.11
C VAL A 34 14.73 2.78 -4.19
N ASN A 35 14.65 3.77 -5.08
CA ASN A 35 13.43 4.53 -5.33
C ASN A 35 12.29 3.63 -5.78
N TYR A 36 12.57 2.63 -6.62
CA TYR A 36 11.59 1.64 -7.01
C TYR A 36 11.09 0.82 -5.81
N ILE A 37 11.99 0.30 -4.98
CA ILE A 37 11.62 -0.45 -3.77
C ILE A 37 10.73 0.40 -2.87
N ILE A 38 11.11 1.65 -2.63
CA ILE A 38 10.32 2.58 -1.82
C ILE A 38 8.96 2.83 -2.47
N ALA A 39 8.90 3.04 -3.79
CA ALA A 39 7.66 3.38 -4.49
C ALA A 39 6.58 2.32 -4.33
N PHE A 40 6.90 1.03 -4.50
CA PHE A 40 5.89 -0.03 -4.34
C PHE A 40 5.67 -0.45 -2.88
N THR A 41 6.60 -0.17 -1.97
CA THR A 41 6.41 -0.48 -0.54
C THR A 41 5.73 0.64 0.26
N SER A 42 5.77 1.88 -0.22
CA SER A 42 5.15 3.04 0.45
C SER A 42 3.65 2.84 0.72
N PRO A 43 2.82 2.39 -0.25
CA PRO A 43 1.39 2.20 0.03
C PRO A 43 1.14 1.18 1.14
N ILE A 44 1.98 0.14 1.23
CA ILE A 44 1.90 -0.88 2.28
C ILE A 44 2.22 -0.26 3.64
N TYR A 45 3.31 0.51 3.70
CA TYR A 45 3.71 1.21 4.91
C TYR A 45 2.65 2.24 5.35
N ASP A 46 2.03 2.96 4.43
CA ASP A 46 1.00 3.95 4.73
C ASP A 46 -0.25 3.32 5.34
N VAL A 47 -0.71 2.16 4.83
CA VAL A 47 -1.82 1.42 5.47
C VAL A 47 -1.44 0.98 6.87
N LEU A 48 -0.25 0.36 7.04
CA LEU A 48 0.21 -0.07 8.36
C LEU A 48 0.24 1.11 9.35
N ARG A 49 0.79 2.24 8.93
CA ARG A 49 0.86 3.45 9.77
C ARG A 49 -0.51 3.97 10.15
N ARG A 50 -1.48 3.99 9.22
CA ARG A 50 -2.86 4.44 9.51
C ARG A 50 -3.56 3.49 10.48
N THR A 51 -3.37 2.18 10.30
CA THR A 51 -3.97 1.17 11.18
C THR A 51 -3.36 1.10 12.58
N ASP A 52 -2.13 1.60 12.74
CA ASP A 52 -1.42 1.65 14.02
C ASP A 52 -1.74 2.92 14.84
N THR A 53 -2.58 3.81 14.32
CA THR A 53 -3.05 4.98 15.08
C THR A 53 -4.25 4.62 15.95
N GLU A 54 -4.43 5.33 17.07
CA GLU A 54 -5.63 5.25 17.93
C GLU A 54 -6.92 5.77 17.26
N ALA A 55 -6.84 6.19 15.99
CA ALA A 55 -8.00 6.67 15.25
C ALA A 55 -8.91 5.52 14.83
N SER A 56 -10.22 5.77 14.79
CA SER A 56 -11.20 4.79 14.32
C SER A 56 -11.03 4.51 12.81
N CYS A 57 -10.23 3.50 12.48
CA CYS A 57 -9.93 3.13 11.10
C CYS A 57 -10.53 1.78 10.66
N LEU A 58 -11.17 1.05 11.59
CA LEU A 58 -11.70 -0.30 11.38
C LEU A 58 -12.68 -0.40 10.20
N HIS A 59 -13.52 0.62 10.03
CA HIS A 59 -14.51 0.72 8.95
C HIS A 59 -13.88 1.04 7.58
N LEU A 60 -12.63 1.52 7.56
CA LEU A 60 -11.88 1.90 6.35
C LEU A 60 -10.91 0.80 5.89
N VAL A 61 -10.82 -0.32 6.62
CA VAL A 61 -9.79 -1.34 6.37
C VAL A 61 -9.88 -1.91 4.95
N TYR A 62 -11.08 -2.15 4.41
CA TYR A 62 -11.26 -2.61 3.03
C TYR A 62 -10.82 -1.56 2.01
N ASP A 63 -11.31 -0.33 2.12
CA ASP A 63 -10.94 0.78 1.23
C ASP A 63 -9.43 1.02 1.20
N MET A 64 -8.80 1.02 2.39
CA MET A 64 -7.35 1.18 2.52
C MET A 64 -6.60 0.03 1.86
N TRP A 65 -7.10 -1.19 2.01
CA TRP A 65 -6.48 -2.38 1.43
C TRP A 65 -6.59 -2.41 -0.10
N ASP A 66 -7.77 -2.12 -0.64
CA ASP A 66 -8.00 -2.06 -2.08
C ASP A 66 -7.15 -0.97 -2.73
N SER A 67 -7.17 0.24 -2.15
CA SER A 67 -6.34 1.36 -2.61
C SER A 67 -4.85 1.01 -2.56
N MET A 68 -4.39 0.35 -1.50
CA MET A 68 -3.01 -0.12 -1.39
C MET A 68 -2.66 -1.10 -2.50
N ILE A 69 -3.49 -2.11 -2.77
CA ILE A 69 -3.24 -3.07 -3.87
C ILE A 69 -3.13 -2.33 -5.20
N GLN A 70 -4.06 -1.42 -5.48
CA GLN A 70 -4.05 -0.63 -6.71
C GLN A 70 -2.79 0.23 -6.84
N ASP A 71 -2.37 0.90 -5.76
CA ASP A 71 -1.22 1.79 -5.80
C ASP A 71 0.11 1.02 -5.86
N VAL A 72 0.22 -0.13 -5.21
CA VAL A 72 1.35 -1.07 -5.38
C VAL A 72 1.45 -1.51 -6.84
N ARG A 73 0.32 -1.88 -7.45
CA ARG A 73 0.28 -2.27 -8.87
C ARG A 73 0.74 -1.13 -9.77
N LYS A 74 0.21 0.08 -9.59
CA LYS A 74 0.61 1.27 -10.37
C LYS A 74 2.11 1.53 -10.26
N ALA A 75 2.68 1.43 -9.06
CA ALA A 75 4.12 1.62 -8.84
C ALA A 75 4.96 0.58 -9.59
N ILE A 76 4.57 -0.71 -9.54
CA ILE A 76 5.25 -1.78 -10.27
C ILE A 76 5.14 -1.60 -11.78
N TYR A 77 3.95 -1.35 -12.29
CA TYR A 77 3.70 -1.23 -13.73
C TYR A 77 4.39 -0.01 -14.33
N LYS A 78 4.43 1.10 -13.58
CA LYS A 78 5.19 2.30 -13.97
C LYS A 78 6.68 1.99 -14.12
N HIS A 79 7.27 1.23 -13.19
CA HIS A 79 8.68 0.86 -13.26
C HIS A 79 8.96 -0.15 -14.39
N GLU A 80 8.08 -1.12 -14.59
CA GLU A 80 8.19 -2.11 -15.68
C GLU A 80 7.81 -1.55 -17.07
N ARG A 81 7.28 -0.32 -17.13
CA ARG A 81 6.76 0.33 -18.35
C ARG A 81 5.65 -0.47 -19.04
N LYS A 82 4.73 -1.00 -18.24
CA LYS A 82 3.62 -1.85 -18.69
C LYS A 82 2.29 -1.10 -18.67
N ALA A 83 1.44 -1.37 -19.66
CA ALA A 83 0.04 -0.96 -19.62
C ALA A 83 -0.76 -1.79 -18.60
N GLU A 84 -1.90 -1.27 -18.14
CA GLU A 84 -2.69 -1.90 -17.07
C GLU A 84 -3.12 -3.34 -17.39
N VAL A 85 -3.39 -3.66 -18.65
CA VAL A 85 -3.83 -4.99 -19.09
C VAL A 85 -2.67 -5.99 -19.23
N GLU A 86 -1.43 -5.54 -19.17
CA GLU A 86 -0.27 -6.42 -19.36
C GLU A 86 0.01 -7.26 -18.10
N HIS A 87 0.55 -8.45 -18.33
CA HIS A 87 0.93 -9.36 -17.25
C HIS A 87 2.31 -8.98 -16.65
N SER A 88 2.44 -9.07 -15.33
CA SER A 88 3.70 -8.91 -14.62
C SER A 88 3.91 -10.04 -13.61
N ALA A 89 4.93 -10.88 -13.87
CA ALA A 89 5.29 -11.97 -12.97
C ALA A 89 5.73 -11.47 -11.57
N PHE A 90 6.38 -10.30 -11.51
CA PHE A 90 6.76 -9.71 -10.23
C PHE A 90 5.53 -9.20 -9.48
N HIS A 91 4.62 -8.49 -10.18
CA HIS A 91 3.35 -8.09 -9.60
C HIS A 91 2.57 -9.29 -9.05
N ASP A 92 2.50 -10.40 -9.78
CA ASP A 92 1.76 -11.58 -9.33
C ASP A 92 2.31 -12.16 -8.02
N VAL A 93 3.64 -12.19 -7.88
CA VAL A 93 4.28 -12.59 -6.62
C VAL A 93 3.91 -11.62 -5.51
N VAL A 94 4.02 -10.31 -5.72
CA VAL A 94 3.69 -9.29 -4.70
C VAL A 94 2.21 -9.36 -4.33
N HIS A 95 1.33 -9.39 -5.31
CA HIS A 95 -0.12 -9.49 -5.15
C HIS A 95 -0.50 -10.75 -4.36
N SER A 96 0.08 -11.91 -4.67
CA SER A 96 -0.17 -13.14 -3.91
C SER A 96 0.20 -13.01 -2.42
N ARG A 97 1.27 -12.28 -2.10
CA ARG A 97 1.68 -12.02 -0.71
C ARG A 97 0.73 -11.06 -0.01
N LEU A 98 0.29 -10.01 -0.71
CA LEU A 98 -0.73 -9.09 -0.19
C LEU A 98 -2.01 -9.88 0.10
N ILE A 99 -2.57 -10.59 -0.88
CA ILE A 99 -3.80 -11.38 -0.68
C ILE A 99 -3.65 -12.42 0.44
N ALA A 100 -2.52 -13.12 0.53
CA ALA A 100 -2.30 -14.06 1.64
C ALA A 100 -2.33 -13.37 3.02
N ARG A 101 -1.77 -12.15 3.12
CA ARG A 101 -1.81 -11.35 4.35
C ARG A 101 -3.22 -10.85 4.65
N TRP A 102 -3.94 -10.42 3.62
CA TRP A 102 -5.34 -9.99 3.70
C TRP A 102 -6.23 -11.09 4.26
N THR A 103 -6.22 -12.25 3.63
CA THR A 103 -7.07 -13.40 4.01
C THR A 103 -6.86 -13.81 5.46
N LYS A 104 -5.63 -13.67 5.98
CA LYS A 104 -5.34 -13.94 7.40
C LYS A 104 -5.86 -12.85 8.34
N SER A 105 -6.00 -11.62 7.87
CA SER A 105 -6.42 -10.44 8.67
C SER A 105 -7.90 -10.09 8.49
N ASN A 106 -8.59 -10.75 7.56
CA ASN A 106 -10.00 -10.55 7.28
C ASN A 106 -10.84 -11.23 8.38
N THR A 107 -11.43 -10.43 9.28
CA THR A 107 -12.22 -10.92 10.41
C THR A 107 -13.67 -10.49 10.25
N PRO A 108 -14.66 -11.23 10.81
CA PRO A 108 -16.06 -10.81 10.80
C PRO A 108 -16.27 -9.41 11.37
N LEU A 109 -15.42 -8.97 12.30
CA LEU A 109 -15.45 -7.63 12.86
C LEU A 109 -15.11 -6.55 11.82
N HIS A 110 -14.11 -6.78 10.97
CA HIS A 110 -13.81 -5.90 9.84
C HIS A 110 -15.00 -5.82 8.89
N CYS A 111 -15.59 -6.97 8.54
CA CYS A 111 -16.78 -7.03 7.69
C CYS A 111 -17.93 -6.20 8.28
N LEU A 112 -18.19 -6.37 9.58
CA LEU A 112 -19.26 -5.65 10.29
C LEU A 112 -19.00 -4.15 10.33
N ALA A 113 -17.78 -3.73 10.66
CA ALA A 113 -17.44 -2.31 10.75
C ALA A 113 -17.57 -1.59 9.40
N HIS A 114 -17.11 -2.22 8.32
CA HIS A 114 -17.29 -1.72 6.97
C HIS A 114 -18.77 -1.73 6.56
N SER A 115 -19.47 -2.83 6.86
CA SER A 115 -20.89 -2.97 6.57
C SER A 115 -21.73 -1.90 7.22
N LEU A 116 -21.42 -1.51 8.46
CA LEU A 116 -22.19 -0.51 9.22
C LEU A 116 -21.74 0.93 8.95
N ASN A 117 -20.82 1.17 8.01
CA ASN A 117 -20.35 2.51 7.69
C ASN A 117 -21.46 3.29 6.97
N PRO A 118 -22.03 4.36 7.58
CA PRO A 118 -23.13 5.13 6.99
C PRO A 118 -22.82 5.76 5.62
N ARG A 119 -21.54 5.86 5.26
CA ARG A 119 -21.09 6.43 3.99
C ARG A 119 -21.60 5.67 2.74
N TYR A 120 -21.88 4.37 2.87
CA TYR A 120 -22.38 3.53 1.77
C TYR A 120 -23.91 3.40 1.76
N TYR A 121 -24.61 4.28 2.48
CA TYR A 121 -26.05 4.24 2.60
C TYR A 121 -26.64 5.54 2.08
N SER A 122 -27.73 5.42 1.31
CA SER A 122 -28.53 6.57 0.88
C SER A 122 -29.14 7.30 2.09
N HIS A 123 -29.43 8.59 1.92
CA HIS A 123 -30.01 9.39 3.00
C HIS A 123 -31.39 8.85 3.40
N GLU A 124 -32.16 8.38 2.43
CA GLU A 124 -33.46 7.74 2.60
C GLU A 124 -33.35 6.51 3.51
N TRP A 125 -32.38 5.63 3.23
CA TRP A 125 -32.12 4.44 4.04
C TRP A 125 -31.77 4.80 5.50
N LEU A 126 -30.91 5.81 5.69
CA LEU A 126 -30.50 6.31 7.01
C LEU A 126 -31.65 6.96 7.79
N SER A 127 -32.62 7.55 7.09
CA SER A 127 -33.81 8.21 7.68
C SER A 127 -34.94 7.25 8.06
N GLU A 128 -34.69 5.94 8.04
CA GLU A 128 -35.66 4.89 8.38
C GLU A 128 -36.85 4.83 7.41
N ASP A 129 -36.59 4.90 6.09
CA ASP A 129 -37.63 4.70 5.07
C ASP A 129 -38.47 3.43 5.38
N PRO A 130 -39.81 3.49 5.27
CA PRO A 130 -40.68 2.33 5.53
C PRO A 130 -40.36 1.09 4.68
N ASN A 131 -39.73 1.27 3.52
CA ASN A 131 -39.30 0.21 2.61
C ASN A 131 -37.87 -0.26 2.88
N ARG A 132 -37.20 0.25 3.93
CA ARG A 132 -35.83 -0.12 4.29
C ARG A 132 -35.72 -1.62 4.50
N VAL A 133 -34.86 -2.25 3.72
CA VAL A 133 -34.45 -3.65 3.91
C VAL A 133 -33.10 -3.70 4.63
N CYS A 134 -32.83 -4.83 5.27
CA CYS A 134 -31.55 -5.00 5.95
C CYS A 134 -30.38 -5.00 4.94
N PRO A 135 -29.17 -4.57 5.34
CA PRO A 135 -28.08 -4.27 4.39
C PRO A 135 -27.64 -5.43 3.49
N HIS A 136 -27.91 -6.68 3.86
CA HIS A 136 -27.57 -7.85 3.05
C HIS A 136 -28.64 -8.20 2.00
N GLN A 137 -29.81 -7.55 2.04
CA GLN A 137 -30.92 -7.70 1.11
C GLN A 137 -31.09 -6.48 0.21
N ASP A 138 -30.40 -5.38 0.54
CA ASP A 138 -30.44 -4.16 -0.21
C ASP A 138 -29.50 -4.24 -1.40
N LYS A 139 -30.05 -4.13 -2.61
CA LYS A 139 -29.27 -4.26 -3.85
C LYS A 139 -28.30 -3.11 -4.05
N GLU A 140 -28.71 -1.89 -3.68
CA GLU A 140 -27.87 -0.70 -3.82
C GLU A 140 -26.61 -0.86 -2.96
N ILE A 141 -26.77 -1.42 -1.76
CA ILE A 141 -25.67 -1.66 -0.82
C ILE A 141 -24.83 -2.89 -1.20
N THR A 142 -25.43 -3.93 -1.77
CA THR A 142 -24.66 -5.10 -2.23
C THR A 142 -23.92 -4.86 -3.55
N ASP A 143 -24.39 -3.95 -4.40
CA ASP A 143 -23.75 -3.65 -5.68
C ASP A 143 -22.57 -2.67 -5.51
N GLU A 144 -22.55 -1.87 -4.43
CA GLU A 144 -21.40 -1.05 -4.02
C GLU A 144 -20.32 -1.80 -3.21
N ARG A 145 -20.56 -3.07 -2.87
CA ARG A 145 -19.64 -3.96 -2.11
C ARG A 145 -18.87 -4.94 -2.98
#